data_AF-A0A6L8Q9P0-F1
#
_entry.id   AF-A0A6L8Q9P0-F1
#
_cell.length_a   1.000
_cell.length_b   1.000
_cell.length_c   1.000
_cell.angle_alpha   90.00
_cell.angle_beta   90.00
_cell.angle_gamma   90.00
#
_symmetry.space_group_name_H-M   'P 1'
#
loop_
_entity.id
_entity.type
_entity.pdbx_description
1 polymer ?
#
loop_
_entity_poly.entity_id
_entity_poly.type
_entity_poly.pdbx_seq_one_letter_code
_entity_poly.pdbx_strand_id
1 'polypeptide(L)'
;FKVLKMNGSHMIGHTRMATESAVTTEGAHPFNTGSDLCLVHNGSLSNHNDLRKWLFKEKGIVFQTENDSEVAAGYISYKMVSD
;
A
#
# COMPACT_ATOMS: atom_id res chain seq x y z
N PHE A 1 10.56 -8.80 -14.08
CA PHE A 1 9.35 -8.22 -14.69
C PHE A 1 9.64 -7.81 -16.14
N LYS A 2 8.79 -8.15 -17.11
CA LYS A 2 8.99 -7.81 -18.55
C LYS A 2 8.51 -6.37 -18.86
N VAL A 3 9.01 -5.39 -18.12
CA VAL A 3 8.50 -4.00 -18.12
C VAL A 3 8.48 -3.39 -19.53
N LEU A 4 9.51 -3.66 -20.35
CA LEU A 4 9.60 -3.21 -21.74
C LEU A 4 8.46 -3.69 -22.66
N LYS A 5 7.67 -4.67 -22.23
CA LYS A 5 6.52 -5.19 -22.98
C LYS A 5 5.17 -4.64 -22.49
N MET A 6 5.17 -3.82 -21.43
CA MET A 6 3.95 -3.23 -20.86
C MET A 6 3.56 -1.97 -21.65
N ASN A 7 2.26 -1.73 -21.83
CA ASN A 7 1.71 -0.55 -22.48
C ASN A 7 0.73 0.16 -21.54
N GLY A 8 0.71 1.49 -21.57
CA GLY A 8 -0.17 2.33 -20.76
C GLY A 8 0.14 3.80 -20.96
N SER A 9 -0.77 4.69 -20.56
CA SER A 9 -0.56 6.15 -20.63
C SER A 9 0.12 6.72 -19.39
N HIS A 10 0.10 5.99 -18.26
CA HIS A 10 0.63 6.42 -16.98
C HIS A 10 1.31 5.26 -16.27
N MET A 11 2.39 5.55 -15.54
CA MET A 11 3.12 4.60 -14.73
C MET A 11 3.67 5.30 -13.49
N ILE A 12 3.67 4.60 -12.36
CA ILE A 12 4.40 5.01 -11.16
C ILE A 12 5.46 3.96 -10.82
N GLY A 13 6.60 4.42 -10.35
CA GLY A 13 7.68 3.59 -9.82
C GLY A 13 8.20 4.21 -8.54
N HIS A 14 8.76 3.38 -7.66
CA HIS A 14 9.23 3.84 -6.36
C HIS A 14 10.56 3.19 -6.00
N THR A 15 11.48 3.99 -5.49
CA THR A 15 12.71 3.51 -4.86
C THR A 15 12.61 3.80 -3.38
N ARG A 16 12.53 2.74 -2.58
CA ARG A 16 12.37 2.84 -1.13
C ARG A 16 13.73 2.78 -0.44
N MET A 17 14.04 3.77 0.38
CA MET A 17 15.11 3.69 1.37
C MET A 17 14.50 3.21 2.69
N ALA A 18 14.70 1.94 3.03
CA ALA A 18 14.21 1.39 4.28
C ALA A 18 15.15 1.81 5.43
N THR A 19 14.71 2.70 6.31
CA THR A 19 15.53 3.16 7.45
C THR A 19 15.39 2.27 8.69
N GLU A 20 14.25 1.58 8.85
CA GLU A 20 13.96 0.75 10.04
C GLU A 20 13.29 -0.60 9.73
N SER A 21 12.88 -0.86 8.49
CA SER A 21 12.26 -2.14 8.09
C SER A 21 13.23 -3.01 7.28
N ALA A 22 13.01 -4.32 7.28
CA ALA A 22 13.72 -5.22 6.37
C ALA A 22 13.52 -4.79 4.90
N VAL A 23 14.59 -4.89 4.11
CA VAL A 23 14.52 -4.72 2.65
C VAL A 23 14.01 -6.03 2.07
N THR A 24 12.69 -6.13 1.91
CA THR A 24 12.02 -7.29 1.31
C THR A 24 11.16 -6.86 0.12
N THR A 25 10.87 -7.82 -0.76
CA THR A 25 10.01 -7.58 -1.93
C THR A 25 8.60 -7.23 -1.48
N GLU A 26 8.12 -7.85 -0.41
CA GLU A 26 6.79 -7.63 0.17
C GLU A 26 6.63 -6.22 0.73
N GLY A 27 7.72 -5.65 1.28
CA GLY A 27 7.73 -4.27 1.78
C GLY A 27 8.01 -3.22 0.70
N ALA A 28 8.18 -3.62 -0.56
CA ALA A 28 8.44 -2.71 -1.66
C ALA A 28 7.14 -2.09 -2.18
N HIS A 29 7.20 -0.82 -2.56
CA HIS A 29 6.10 -0.15 -3.24
C HIS A 29 6.16 -0.45 -4.75
N PRO A 30 5.03 -0.38 -5.48
CA PRO A 30 3.69 0.03 -5.03
C PRO A 30 2.92 -1.03 -4.23
N PHE A 31 2.02 -0.59 -3.34
CA PHE A 31 1.02 -1.45 -2.71
C PHE A 31 -0.30 -1.42 -3.50
N ASN A 32 -0.88 -2.59 -3.71
CA ASN A 32 -2.20 -2.76 -4.30
C ASN A 32 -3.15 -3.32 -3.25
N THR A 33 -4.28 -2.64 -3.03
CA THR A 33 -5.33 -3.10 -2.09
C THR A 33 -6.61 -3.52 -2.80
N GLY A 34 -6.55 -3.66 -4.12
CA GLY A 34 -7.62 -4.15 -4.99
C GLY A 34 -7.15 -4.22 -6.44
N SER A 35 -8.07 -4.52 -7.35
CA SER A 35 -7.76 -4.56 -8.80
C SER A 35 -7.51 -3.19 -9.41
N ASP A 36 -7.97 -2.11 -8.76
CA ASP A 36 -8.03 -0.77 -9.34
C ASP A 36 -7.37 0.32 -8.47
N LEU A 37 -6.61 -0.08 -7.43
CA LEU A 37 -5.82 0.86 -6.65
C LEU A 37 -4.36 0.40 -6.54
N CYS A 38 -3.47 1.35 -6.82
CA CYS A 38 -2.02 1.21 -6.70
C CYS A 38 -1.48 2.47 -6.00
N LEU A 39 -0.76 2.28 -4.90
CA LEU A 39 -0.29 3.37 -4.03
C LEU A 39 1.22 3.31 -3.81
N VAL A 40 1.87 4.45 -3.99
CA VAL A 40 3.24 4.72 -3.54
C VAL A 40 3.20 5.82 -2.49
N HIS A 41 4.02 5.71 -1.46
CA HIS A 41 4.04 6.65 -0.35
C HIS A 41 5.48 7.00 0.04
N ASN A 42 5.73 8.30 0.24
CA ASN A 42 6.97 8.84 0.80
C ASN A 42 6.63 9.51 2.12
N GLY A 43 7.02 8.91 3.23
CA GLY A 43 6.72 9.40 4.57
C GLY A 43 6.50 8.26 5.53
N SER A 44 5.97 8.59 6.71
CA SER A 44 5.53 7.63 7.71
C SER A 44 4.11 7.94 8.14
N LEU A 45 3.24 6.92 8.12
CA LEU A 45 1.91 6.96 8.71
C LEU A 45 2.01 6.53 10.17
N SER A 46 2.19 7.51 11.05
CA SER A 46 2.51 7.29 12.46
C SER A 46 1.45 6.49 13.25
N ASN A 47 0.18 6.57 12.86
CA ASN A 47 -0.93 5.89 13.51
C ASN A 47 -1.39 4.60 12.77
N HIS A 48 -0.56 4.04 11.87
CA HIS A 48 -0.92 2.87 11.06
C HIS A 48 -1.35 1.66 11.89
N ASN A 49 -0.79 1.45 13.09
CA ASN A 49 -1.16 0.32 13.94
C ASN A 49 -2.60 0.40 14.46
N ASP A 50 -3.05 1.59 14.87
CA ASP A 50 -4.42 1.77 15.34
C ASP A 50 -5.40 1.73 14.17
N LEU A 51 -5.01 2.33 13.04
CA LEU A 51 -5.81 2.29 11.82
C LEU A 51 -5.96 0.86 11.26
N ARG A 52 -4.90 0.06 11.30
CA ARG A 52 -4.91 -1.37 10.93
C ARG A 52 -5.96 -2.13 11.74
N LYS A 53 -5.93 -1.99 13.06
CA LYS A 53 -6.88 -2.66 13.96
C LYS A 53 -8.32 -2.21 13.69
N TRP A 54 -8.52 -0.92 13.47
CA TRP A 54 -9.84 -0.36 13.17
C TRP A 54 -10.37 -0.88 11.83
N LEU A 55 -9.56 -0.86 10.76
CA LEU A 55 -9.95 -1.36 9.43
C LEU A 55 -10.27 -2.85 9.45
N PHE A 56 -9.50 -3.64 10.20
CA PHE A 56 -9.81 -5.05 10.40
C PHE A 56 -11.15 -5.23 11.12
N LYS A 57 -11.36 -4.53 12.24
CA LYS A 57 -12.57 -4.67 13.05
C LYS A 57 -13.84 -4.20 12.32
N GLU A 58 -13.78 -3.06 11.65
CA GLU A 58 -14.96 -2.42 11.06
C GLU A 58 -15.26 -2.87 9.63
N LYS A 59 -14.24 -3.35 8.90
CA LYS A 59 -14.34 -3.68 7.47
C LYS A 59 -13.79 -5.04 7.09
N GLY A 60 -13.19 -5.79 8.02
CA GLY A 60 -12.60 -7.10 7.74
C GLY A 60 -11.37 -7.03 6.83
N ILE A 61 -10.76 -5.85 6.67
CA ILE A 61 -9.57 -5.69 5.81
C ILE A 61 -8.36 -6.31 6.51
N VAL A 62 -7.70 -7.24 5.80
CA VAL A 62 -6.50 -7.94 6.26
C VAL A 62 -5.30 -7.44 5.48
N PHE A 63 -4.20 -7.20 6.19
CA PHE A 63 -2.94 -6.72 5.64
C PHE A 63 -1.92 -7.86 5.60
N GLN A 64 -1.11 -7.90 4.55
CA GLN A 64 -0.12 -8.94 4.29
C GLN A 64 1.25 -8.60 4.89
N THR A 65 1.49 -7.32 5.18
CA THR A 65 2.77 -6.80 5.65
C THR A 65 2.58 -5.90 6.86
N GLU A 66 3.67 -5.60 7.55
CA GLU A 66 3.71 -4.59 8.62
C GLU A 66 4.01 -3.18 8.09
N ASN A 67 4.04 -2.99 6.76
CA ASN A 67 4.32 -1.70 6.17
C ASN A 67 3.12 -0.75 6.38
N ASP A 68 3.41 0.44 6.90
CA ASP A 68 2.43 1.50 7.17
C ASP A 68 1.72 1.97 5.90
N SER A 69 2.41 1.92 4.77
CA SER A 69 1.88 2.31 3.45
C SER A 69 0.85 1.32 2.92
N GLU A 70 0.89 0.04 3.32
CA GLU A 70 -0.18 -0.91 3.01
C GLU A 70 -1.47 -0.54 3.76
N VAL A 71 -1.34 -0.10 5.02
CA VAL A 71 -2.47 0.40 5.82
C VAL A 71 -3.09 1.65 5.19
N ALA A 72 -2.26 2.57 4.71
CA ALA A 72 -2.71 3.75 3.98
C ALA A 72 -3.50 3.37 2.72
N ALA A 73 -2.98 2.43 1.93
CA ALA A 73 -3.65 1.94 0.73
C ALA A 73 -4.99 1.25 1.06
N GLY A 74 -5.08 0.53 2.17
CA GLY A 74 -6.33 -0.12 2.60
C GLY A 74 -7.39 0.90 3.02
N TYR A 75 -6.97 1.96 3.73
CA TYR A 75 -7.85 3.04 4.12
C TYR A 75 -8.42 3.81 2.92
N ILE A 76 -7.57 4.15 1.94
CA ILE A 76 -7.99 4.87 0.73
C ILE A 76 -8.97 4.01 -0.08
N SER A 77 -8.67 2.73 -0.29
CA SER A 77 -9.60 1.80 -0.93
C SER A 77 -10.96 1.75 -0.24
N TYR A 78 -10.97 1.62 1.09
CA TYR A 78 -12.21 1.66 1.87
C TYR A 78 -12.99 2.95 1.63
N LYS A 79 -12.31 4.10 1.65
CA LYS A 79 -12.95 5.41 1.45
C LYS A 79 -13.51 5.58 0.06
N MET A 80 -12.83 5.08 -0.98
CA MET A 80 -13.28 5.18 -2.38
C MET A 80 -14.49 4.29 -2.70
N VAL A 81 -14.67 3.17 -2.00
CA VAL A 81 -15.85 2.29 -2.17
C VAL A 81 -17.07 2.78 -1.40
N SER A 82 -16.88 3.67 -0.42
CA SER A 82 -17.95 4.15 0.47
C SER A 82 -18.61 5.45 0.02
N ASP A 83 -18.26 5.96 -1.15
CA ASP A 83 -18.89 7.10 -1.84
C ASP A 83 -19.62 6.59 -3.09
#